data_AF-H2JHW4-F1
#
_entry.id   AF-H2JHW4-F1
#
_cell.length_a   1.000
_cell.length_b   1.000
_cell.length_c   1.000
_cell.angle_alpha   90.00
_cell.angle_beta   90.00
_cell.angle_gamma   90.00
#
_symmetry.space_group_name_H-M   'P 1'
#
loop_
_entity.id
_entity.type
_entity.pdbx_description
1 polymer ?
#
loop_
_entity_poly.entity_id
_entity_poly.type
_entity_poly.pdbx_seq_one_letter_code
_entity_poly.pdbx_strand_id
1 'polypeptide(L)'
;MAKYIKNPIPIEAIEYRRGLEDGFDDIQTAINAGLDTENYVNPDVCEEIPFIITLEGKHYISKGDYIITGVDGERYPCKREIFLKTYTILNI
;
A
#
# COMPACT_ATOMS: atom_id res chain seq x y z
N MET A 1 4.82 21.08 24.36
CA MET A 1 4.12 19.92 23.78
C MET A 1 4.85 18.65 24.19
N ALA A 2 4.13 17.61 24.60
CA ALA A 2 4.74 16.32 24.91
C ALA A 2 5.16 15.60 23.61
N LYS A 3 6.27 14.87 23.64
CA LYS A 3 6.77 14.05 22.53
C LYS A 3 6.56 12.58 22.89
N TYR A 4 6.11 11.79 21.94
CA TYR A 4 5.83 10.36 22.10
C TYR A 4 6.57 9.58 21.01
N ILE A 5 6.89 8.32 21.30
CA ILE A 5 7.45 7.35 20.34
C ILE A 5 6.39 6.29 20.04
N LYS A 6 6.30 5.84 18.78
CA LYS A 6 5.44 4.70 18.42
C LYS A 6 6.05 3.42 19.00
N ASN A 7 5.22 2.53 19.53
CA ASN A 7 5.68 1.23 20.02
C ASN A 7 6.32 0.43 18.86
N PRO A 8 7.47 -0.23 19.08
CA PRO A 8 8.14 -1.03 18.06
C PRO A 8 7.45 -2.39 17.93
N ILE A 9 6.42 -2.46 17.10
CA ILE A 9 5.65 -3.69 16.86
C ILE A 9 6.07 -4.25 15.50
N PRO A 10 6.47 -5.54 15.40
CA PRO A 10 6.72 -6.18 14.12
C PRO A 10 5.45 -6.17 13.25
N ILE A 11 5.62 -5.98 11.95
CA ILE A 11 4.54 -6.06 10.96
C ILE A 11 4.90 -7.06 9.88
N GLU A 12 3.89 -7.56 9.18
CA GLU A 12 4.09 -8.34 7.95
C GLU A 12 3.98 -7.42 6.74
N ALA A 13 4.86 -7.62 5.76
CA ALA A 13 4.79 -6.87 4.51
C ALA A 13 5.31 -7.72 3.35
N ILE A 14 4.64 -7.60 2.21
CA ILE A 14 5.00 -8.32 0.99
C ILE A 14 4.99 -7.32 -0.17
N GLU A 15 6.04 -7.31 -0.99
CA GLU A 15 6.04 -6.53 -2.23
C GLU A 15 4.89 -7.00 -3.12
N TYR A 16 4.13 -6.05 -3.66
CA TYR A 16 2.89 -6.34 -4.35
C TYR A 16 3.11 -7.26 -5.55
N ARG A 17 2.22 -8.24 -5.65
CA ARG A 17 1.99 -9.09 -6.81
C ARG A 17 0.49 -9.27 -6.91
N ARG A 18 -0.01 -9.48 -8.13
CA ARG A 18 -1.43 -9.72 -8.38
C ARG A 18 -1.97 -10.85 -7.49
N GLY A 19 -3.18 -10.68 -6.98
CA GLY A 19 -3.83 -11.51 -5.98
C GLY A 19 -3.66 -11.02 -4.54
N LEU A 20 -3.00 -9.87 -4.32
CA LEU A 20 -2.89 -9.23 -3.00
C LEU A 20 -3.86 -8.05 -2.84
N GLU A 21 -4.37 -7.50 -3.92
CA GLU A 21 -5.40 -6.48 -3.95
C GLU A 21 -6.73 -6.96 -3.38
N ASP A 22 -7.56 -6.03 -2.89
CA ASP A 22 -8.94 -6.32 -2.48
C ASP A 22 -9.92 -6.15 -3.66
N GLY A 23 -9.48 -5.48 -4.73
CA GLY A 23 -10.27 -5.26 -5.92
C GLY A 23 -9.54 -4.42 -6.97
N PHE A 24 -10.28 -4.14 -8.03
CA PHE A 24 -9.82 -3.41 -9.21
C PHE A 24 -10.87 -2.36 -9.60
N ASP A 25 -10.39 -1.21 -10.05
CA ASP A 25 -11.22 -0.16 -10.65
C ASP A 25 -10.71 0.19 -12.04
N ASP A 26 -11.58 0.74 -12.90
CA ASP A 26 -11.13 1.42 -14.11
C ASP A 26 -10.41 2.74 -13.79
N ILE A 27 -9.65 3.26 -14.75
CA ILE A 27 -8.84 4.47 -14.57
C ILE A 27 -9.68 5.70 -14.17
N GLN A 28 -10.90 5.85 -14.69
CA GLN A 28 -11.72 7.02 -14.39
C GLN A 28 -12.27 6.97 -12.97
N THR A 29 -12.70 5.78 -12.53
CA THR A 29 -13.11 5.54 -11.14
C THR A 29 -11.94 5.78 -10.19
N ALA A 30 -10.74 5.30 -10.54
CA ALA A 30 -9.55 5.47 -9.73
C ALA A 30 -9.16 6.95 -9.56
N ILE A 31 -9.17 7.73 -10.65
CA ILE A 31 -8.93 9.18 -10.63
C ILE A 31 -9.93 9.89 -9.72
N ASN A 32 -11.22 9.58 -9.86
CA ASN A 32 -12.27 10.21 -9.06
C ASN A 32 -12.15 9.88 -7.56
N ALA A 33 -11.53 8.74 -7.23
CA ALA A 33 -11.25 8.30 -5.87
C ALA A 33 -9.89 8.77 -5.33
N GLY A 34 -9.14 9.60 -6.08
CA GLY A 34 -7.89 10.21 -5.61
C GLY A 34 -6.60 9.52 -6.05
N LEU A 35 -6.62 8.73 -7.13
CA LEU A 35 -5.40 8.22 -7.74
C LEU A 35 -4.48 9.38 -8.17
N ASP A 36 -3.23 9.37 -7.71
CA ASP A 36 -2.16 10.24 -8.21
C ASP A 36 -1.68 9.74 -9.57
N THR A 37 -2.24 10.30 -10.64
CA THR A 37 -1.91 9.90 -12.02
C THR A 37 -0.49 10.28 -12.44
N GLU A 38 0.12 11.29 -11.82
CA GLU A 38 1.47 11.72 -12.20
C GLU A 38 2.53 10.72 -11.74
N ASN A 39 2.32 10.11 -10.57
CA ASN A 39 3.25 9.15 -9.97
C ASN A 39 2.75 7.69 -10.02
N TYR A 40 1.57 7.44 -10.61
CA TYR A 40 1.06 6.09 -10.76
C TYR A 40 1.88 5.29 -11.77
N VAL A 41 2.30 4.10 -11.35
CA VAL A 41 2.97 3.14 -12.21
C VAL A 41 2.17 1.86 -12.13
N ASN A 42 1.56 1.45 -13.25
CA ASN A 42 0.74 0.25 -13.29
C ASN A 42 1.57 -0.98 -12.85
N PRO A 43 1.15 -1.71 -11.79
CA PRO A 43 1.87 -2.89 -11.33
C PRO A 43 1.67 -4.12 -12.21
N ASP A 44 0.68 -4.14 -13.09
CA ASP A 44 0.35 -5.30 -13.94
C ASP A 44 0.23 -4.88 -15.43
N VAL A 45 0.02 -5.85 -16.31
CA VAL A 45 -0.26 -5.64 -17.75
C VAL A 45 -1.74 -5.36 -18.03
N CYS A 46 -2.59 -5.37 -17.01
CA CYS A 46 -4.03 -5.12 -17.13
C CYS A 46 -4.33 -3.61 -17.17
N GLU A 47 -5.43 -3.21 -17.80
CA GLU A 47 -5.90 -1.81 -17.82
C GLU A 47 -6.55 -1.36 -16.49
N GLU A 48 -6.86 -2.31 -15.62
CA GLU A 48 -7.49 -2.06 -14.32
C GLU A 48 -6.46 -1.65 -13.25
N ILE A 49 -6.90 -0.80 -12.32
CA ILE A 49 -6.09 -0.22 -11.24
C ILE A 49 -6.39 -0.98 -9.94
N PRO A 50 -5.43 -1.74 -9.40
CA PRO A 50 -5.65 -2.48 -8.16
C PRO A 50 -5.64 -1.56 -6.93
N PHE A 51 -6.41 -1.92 -5.91
CA PHE A 51 -6.48 -1.18 -4.65
C PHE A 51 -6.58 -2.09 -3.42
N ILE A 52 -6.27 -1.51 -2.26
CA ILE A 52 -6.61 -2.04 -0.93
C ILE A 52 -7.72 -1.18 -0.33
N ILE A 53 -8.69 -1.79 0.34
CA ILE A 53 -9.70 -1.07 1.12
C ILE A 53 -9.09 -0.78 2.50
N THR A 54 -8.66 0.46 2.68
CA THR A 54 -8.12 0.95 3.96
C THR A 54 -9.22 1.60 4.81
N LEU A 55 -8.89 2.01 6.03
CA LEU A 55 -9.79 2.79 6.88
C LEU A 55 -10.16 4.17 6.30
N GLU A 56 -9.37 4.67 5.36
CA GLU A 56 -9.58 5.95 4.67
C GLU A 56 -10.30 5.78 3.34
N GLY A 57 -10.64 4.54 2.95
CA GLY A 57 -11.20 4.19 1.65
C GLY A 57 -10.20 3.45 0.76
N LYS A 58 -10.44 3.47 -0.55
CA LYS A 58 -9.59 2.78 -1.54
C LYS A 58 -8.23 3.46 -1.63
N HIS A 59 -7.17 2.69 -1.43
CA HIS A 59 -5.80 3.13 -1.65
C HIS A 59 -5.20 2.32 -2.79
N TYR A 60 -4.90 2.99 -3.90
CA TYR A 60 -4.42 2.37 -5.12
C TYR A 60 -2.96 1.94 -5.02
N ILE A 61 -2.65 0.79 -5.62
CA ILE A 61 -1.37 0.12 -5.53
C ILE A 61 -0.55 0.42 -6.79
N SER A 62 0.65 0.97 -6.63
CA SER A 62 1.61 1.12 -7.74
C SER A 62 2.60 -0.04 -7.78
N LYS A 63 3.27 -0.19 -8.92
CA LYS A 63 4.39 -1.12 -9.09
C LYS A 63 5.46 -0.93 -8.02
N GLY A 64 5.80 -2.03 -7.33
CA GLY A 64 6.84 -2.06 -6.30
C GLY A 64 6.36 -1.65 -4.91
N ASP A 65 5.10 -1.23 -4.75
CA ASP A 65 4.53 -0.97 -3.44
C ASP A 65 4.54 -2.25 -2.59
N TYR A 66 4.78 -2.10 -1.30
CA TYR A 66 4.60 -3.16 -0.31
C TYR A 66 3.19 -3.11 0.23
N ILE A 67 2.53 -4.26 0.33
CA ILE A 67 1.28 -4.40 1.06
C ILE A 67 1.64 -4.76 2.49
N ILE A 68 1.39 -3.83 3.41
CA ILE A 68 1.63 -4.00 4.84
C ILE A 68 0.34 -4.51 5.48
N THR A 69 0.47 -5.49 6.38
CA THR A 69 -0.58 -5.88 7.31
C THR A 69 -0.23 -5.33 8.69
N GLY A 70 -1.07 -4.43 9.19
CA GLY A 70 -0.92 -3.79 10.49
C GLY A 70 -1.37 -4.69 11.64
N VAL A 71 -1.43 -4.10 12.83
CA VAL A 71 -1.57 -4.85 14.10
C VAL A 71 -2.98 -5.43 14.30
N ASP A 72 -3.99 -4.78 13.72
CA ASP A 72 -5.39 -5.20 13.79
C ASP A 72 -5.82 -5.89 12.49
N GLY A 73 -4.86 -6.29 11.65
CA GLY A 73 -5.10 -6.93 10.35
C GLY A 73 -5.47 -5.96 9.23
N GLU A 74 -5.43 -4.64 9.49
CA GLU A 74 -5.63 -3.62 8.47
C GLU A 74 -4.53 -3.70 7.41
N ARG A 75 -4.90 -3.49 6.15
CA ARG A 75 -3.98 -3.56 5.03
C ARG A 75 -3.84 -2.21 4.37
N TYR A 76 -2.65 -1.87 3.89
CA TYR A 76 -2.43 -0.69 3.07
C TYR A 76 -1.17 -0.82 2.21
N PRO A 77 -1.16 -0.21 1.01
CA PRO A 77 0.04 -0.11 0.20
C PRO A 77 1.01 0.92 0.79
N CYS A 78 2.31 0.69 0.61
CA CYS A 78 3.38 1.58 1.01
C CYS A 78 4.44 1.63 -0.09
N LYS A 79 4.80 2.83 -0.54
CA LYS A 79 5.81 3.00 -1.60
C LYS A 79 7.12 2.35 -1.20
N ARG A 80 7.76 1.65 -2.13
CA ARG A 80 9.00 0.88 -1.90
C ARG A 80 10.06 1.69 -1.15
N GLU A 81 10.32 2.90 -1.62
CA GLU A 81 11.35 3.78 -1.08
C GLU A 81 11.00 4.30 0.32
N ILE A 82 9.72 4.42 0.66
CA ILE A 82 9.27 4.75 2.02
C ILE A 82 9.41 3.52 2.91
N PHE A 83 8.96 2.36 2.43
CA PHE A 83 9.04 1.10 3.16
C PHE A 83 10.49 0.78 3.57
N LEU A 84 11.41 0.77 2.60
CA LEU A 84 12.82 0.43 2.84
C LEU A 84 13.56 1.45 3.73
N LYS A 85 13.06 2.69 3.85
CA LYS A 85 13.61 3.70 4.77
C LYS A 85 13.04 3.58 6.19
N THR A 86 11.88 2.94 6.35
CA THR A 86 11.12 2.93 7.60
C THR A 86 11.19 1.59 8.33
N TYR A 87 11.34 0.50 7.58
CA TYR A 87 11.32 -0.87 8.11
C TYR A 87 12.64 -1.59 7.82
N THR A 88 13.07 -2.38 8.80
CA THR A 88 14.22 -3.28 8.69
C THR A 88 13.73 -4.70 8.88
N ILE A 89 14.30 -5.65 8.14
CA ILE A 89 14.01 -7.07 8.32
C ILE A 89 14.34 -7.46 9.76
N LEU A 90 13.36 -8.06 10.44
CA LEU A 90 13.55 -8.66 11.74
C LEU A 90 14.17 -10.05 11.54
N ASN A 91 15.45 -10.20 11.85
CA ASN A 91 16.10 -11.51 11.89
C ASN A 91 15.76 -12.15 13.23
N ILE A 92 14.89 -13.17 13.20
CA ILE A 92 14.53 -14.00 14.35
C ILE A 92 15.38 -15.28 14.32
#